data_AF-A0A1E1VXM4-F1
#
_entry.id   AF-A0A1E1VXM4-F1
#
_cell.length_a   1.000
_cell.length_b   1.000
_cell.length_c   1.000
_cell.angle_alpha   90.00
_cell.angle_beta   90.00
_cell.angle_gamma   90.00
#
_symmetry.space_group_name_H-M   'P 1'
#
loop_
_entity.id
_entity.type
_entity.pdbx_description
1 polymer ?
#
loop_
_entity_poly.entity_id
_entity_poly.type
_entity_poly.pdbx_seq_one_letter_code
_entity_poly.pdbx_strand_id
1 'polypeptide(L)'
;LLYYRDLSRPQNVYPLVVRSEHRDFERSPLRVISNDISESDEEIVPQIIRDQVCVPSDAFRVIPGMLSWCQTNCLRYPPNCPEALCHCPQTCDAIGELEGRDGADVYCMDQCIVYPPHCPKNRCRCY
;
A
#
# COMPACT_ATOMS: atom_id res chain seq x y z
N LEU A 1 -28.73 -2.56 1.36
CA LEU A 1 -27.56 -2.52 2.27
C LEU A 1 -27.33 -3.91 2.85
N LEU A 2 -26.54 -4.76 2.18
CA LEU A 2 -26.14 -6.05 2.73
C LEU A 2 -24.72 -5.93 3.28
N TYR A 3 -24.62 -5.77 4.59
CA TYR A 3 -23.35 -5.85 5.31
C TYR A 3 -23.05 -7.32 5.56
N TYR A 4 -22.01 -7.86 4.92
CA TYR A 4 -21.45 -9.13 5.37
C TYR A 4 -20.63 -8.86 6.63
N ARG A 5 -21.31 -8.93 7.78
CA ARG A 5 -20.72 -8.71 9.10
C ARG A 5 -20.19 -10.06 9.59
N ASP A 6 -18.96 -10.36 9.20
CA ASP A 6 -18.25 -11.51 9.76
C ASP A 6 -17.86 -11.18 11.22
N LEU A 7 -18.69 -11.64 12.15
CA LEU A 7 -18.58 -11.37 13.60
C LEU A 7 -17.36 -12.05 14.25
N SER A 8 -16.53 -12.74 13.47
CA SER A 8 -15.37 -13.48 13.95
C SER A 8 -14.02 -12.78 13.74
N ARG A 9 -13.96 -11.61 13.08
CA ARG A 9 -12.69 -10.89 12.85
C ARG A 9 -12.63 -9.51 13.53
N PRO A 10 -11.64 -9.27 14.41
CA PRO A 10 -11.40 -7.93 14.94
C PRO A 10 -10.82 -7.02 13.84
N GLN A 11 -11.54 -5.95 13.53
CA GLN A 11 -11.15 -4.62 12.98
C GLN A 11 -10.06 -4.47 11.89
N ASN A 12 -9.56 -5.54 11.27
CA ASN A 12 -8.47 -5.43 10.29
C ASN A 12 -8.96 -5.91 8.92
N VAL A 13 -9.71 -5.04 8.24
CA VAL A 13 -10.02 -5.22 6.82
C VAL A 13 -8.79 -4.78 6.04
N TYR A 14 -7.91 -5.73 5.73
CA TYR A 14 -6.81 -5.51 4.78
C TYR A 14 -7.40 -5.55 3.36
N PRO A 15 -7.12 -4.56 2.49
CA PRO A 15 -7.49 -4.66 1.09
C PRO A 15 -6.77 -5.85 0.44
N LEU A 16 -7.46 -6.54 -0.47
CA LEU A 16 -6.90 -7.67 -1.20
C LEU A 16 -5.75 -7.17 -2.10
N VAL A 17 -4.56 -7.74 -1.90
CA VAL A 17 -3.38 -7.52 -2.73
C VAL A 17 -3.62 -8.19 -4.08
N VAL A 18 -4.01 -7.43 -5.10
CA VAL A 18 -4.05 -7.92 -6.48
C VAL A 18 -2.63 -7.81 -7.03
N ARG A 19 -1.89 -8.93 -7.05
CA ARG A 19 -0.68 -9.05 -7.88
C ARG A 19 -1.14 -8.97 -9.33
N SER A 20 -0.79 -7.88 -10.00
CA SER A 20 -1.02 -7.70 -11.44
C SER A 20 -0.12 -8.66 -12.20
N GLU A 21 -0.60 -9.87 -12.48
CA GLU A 21 -0.12 -10.57 -13.66
C GLU A 21 -0.69 -9.84 -14.87
N HIS A 22 0.18 -9.34 -15.76
CA HIS A 22 -0.22 -8.80 -17.05
C HIS A 22 -0.89 -9.91 -17.87
N ARG A 23 -2.20 -10.09 -17.69
CA ARG A 23 -3.07 -10.69 -18.68
C ARG A 23 -4.01 -9.61 -19.15
N ASP A 24 -3.97 -9.34 -20.45
CA ASP A 24 -4.88 -8.46 -21.15
C ASP A 24 -6.33 -8.86 -20.84
N PHE A 25 -6.91 -8.24 -19.83
CA PHE A 25 -8.31 -8.41 -19.50
C PHE A 25 -9.06 -7.32 -20.25
N GLU A 26 -9.75 -7.70 -21.32
CA GLU A 26 -10.68 -6.83 -22.03
C GLU A 26 -11.57 -6.13 -21.01
N ARG A 27 -11.53 -4.79 -21.02
CA ARG A 27 -12.32 -3.91 -20.15
C ARG A 27 -13.80 -4.24 -20.28
N SER A 28 -14.29 -5.10 -19.41
CA SER A 28 -15.72 -5.19 -19.14
C SER A 28 -16.08 -4.09 -18.14
N PRO A 29 -17.06 -3.21 -18.44
CA PRO A 29 -17.44 -2.17 -17.51
C PRO A 29 -18.04 -2.81 -16.26
N LEU A 30 -17.45 -2.51 -15.11
CA LEU A 30 -17.96 -2.89 -13.80
C LEU A 30 -19.31 -2.17 -13.61
N ARG A 31 -20.42 -2.88 -13.82
CA ARG A 31 -21.76 -2.34 -13.56
C ARG A 31 -22.04 -2.36 -12.06
N VAL A 32 -21.78 -1.23 -11.40
CA VAL A 32 -22.26 -0.97 -10.05
C VAL A 32 -23.72 -0.54 -10.15
N ILE A 33 -24.65 -1.42 -9.77
CA ILE A 33 -26.07 -1.06 -9.65
C ILE A 33 -26.24 -0.33 -8.31
N SER A 34 -26.13 1.00 -8.33
CA SER A 34 -26.52 1.85 -7.21
C SER A 34 -27.96 2.33 -7.41
N ASN A 35 -28.77 2.32 -6.36
CA ASN A 35 -30.20 2.60 -6.44
C ASN A 35 -30.56 4.09 -6.37
N ASP A 36 -29.58 4.99 -6.39
CA ASP A 36 -29.80 6.43 -6.23
C ASP A 36 -29.38 7.14 -7.52
N ILE A 37 -30.38 7.45 -8.35
CA ILE A 37 -30.25 8.19 -9.60
C ILE A 37 -30.10 9.68 -9.27
N SER A 38 -28.88 10.18 -9.39
CA SER A 38 -28.62 11.44 -10.08
C SER A 38 -27.44 11.19 -11.01
N GLU A 39 -27.72 11.06 -12.30
CA GLU A 39 -26.72 10.92 -13.37
C GLU A 39 -25.82 12.16 -13.34
N SER A 40 -24.73 12.05 -12.59
CA SER A 40 -23.53 12.82 -12.84
C SER A 40 -22.55 11.81 -13.41
N ASP A 41 -22.11 12.04 -14.65
CA ASP A 41 -21.03 11.30 -15.32
C ASP A 41 -19.67 11.63 -14.66
N GLU A 42 -19.63 11.69 -13.33
CA GLU A 42 -18.37 11.67 -12.62
C GLU A 42 -17.86 10.24 -12.71
N GLU A 43 -16.84 10.02 -13.54
CA GLU A 43 -16.03 8.80 -13.48
C GLU A 43 -15.53 8.66 -12.03
N ILE A 44 -16.23 7.86 -11.22
CA ILE A 44 -15.77 7.47 -9.90
C ILE A 44 -14.57 6.54 -10.14
N VAL A 45 -13.39 7.14 -10.32
CA VAL A 45 -12.14 6.40 -10.33
C VAL A 45 -11.91 5.96 -8.89
N PRO A 46 -12.03 4.65 -8.56
CA PRO A 46 -11.75 4.21 -7.21
C PRO A 46 -10.28 4.55 -6.91
N GLN A 47 -10.03 5.27 -5.83
CA GLN A 47 -8.67 5.49 -5.35
C GLN A 47 -8.13 4.14 -4.83
N ILE A 48 -7.34 3.48 -5.67
CA ILE A 48 -6.67 2.23 -5.31
C ILE A 48 -5.48 2.60 -4.43
N ILE A 49 -5.56 2.25 -3.13
CA ILE A 49 -4.39 2.30 -2.24
C ILE A 49 -3.40 1.24 -2.75
N ARG A 50 -2.29 1.70 -3.33
CA ARG A 50 -1.21 0.80 -3.80
C ARG A 50 -0.24 0.44 -2.69
N ASP A 51 -0.17 1.29 -1.68
CA ASP A 51 0.69 1.19 -0.51
C ASP A 51 0.53 -0.15 0.20
N GLN A 52 1.62 -0.91 0.24
CA GLN A 52 1.69 -2.19 0.94
C GLN A 52 2.29 -2.03 2.34
N VAL A 53 3.17 -1.04 2.51
CA VAL A 53 3.91 -0.77 3.74
C VAL A 53 4.11 0.73 3.88
N CYS A 54 3.81 1.26 5.07
CA CYS A 54 4.15 2.61 5.47
C CYS A 54 5.12 2.59 6.66
N VAL A 55 6.24 3.27 6.51
CA VAL A 55 7.30 3.35 7.51
C VAL A 55 7.38 4.76 8.11
N PRO A 56 7.84 4.91 9.36
CA PRO A 56 8.06 6.23 9.93
C PRO A 56 9.19 6.96 9.22
N SER A 57 9.06 8.27 9.07
CA SER A 57 10.13 9.17 8.66
C SER A 57 11.30 9.08 9.65
N ASP A 58 12.51 9.47 9.21
CA ASP A 58 13.72 9.31 9.99
C ASP A 58 13.68 9.96 11.38
N ALA A 59 12.94 11.06 11.53
CA ALA A 59 12.74 11.75 12.79
C ALA A 59 11.87 10.97 13.79
N PHE A 60 10.95 10.11 13.32
CA PHE A 60 9.93 9.45 14.14
C PHE A 60 10.17 7.94 14.31
N ARG A 61 11.13 7.36 13.60
CA ARG A 61 11.45 5.91 13.64
C ARG A 61 11.90 5.37 14.99
N VAL A 62 12.40 6.24 15.88
CA VAL A 62 12.89 5.86 17.22
C VAL A 62 11.74 5.68 18.21
N ILE A 63 10.56 6.23 17.90
CA ILE A 63 9.40 6.18 18.78
C ILE A 63 8.78 4.77 18.73
N PRO A 64 8.68 4.06 19.87
CA PRO A 64 8.06 2.74 19.92
C PRO A 64 6.62 2.78 19.40
N GLY A 65 6.24 1.81 18.57
CA GLY A 65 4.89 1.70 18.00
C GLY A 65 4.61 2.59 16.80
N MET A 66 5.53 3.49 16.41
CA MET A 66 5.33 4.38 15.26
C MET A 66 5.14 3.61 13.94
N LEU A 67 5.85 2.49 13.76
CA LEU A 67 5.66 1.61 12.60
C LEU A 67 4.20 1.13 12.52
N SER A 68 3.66 0.58 13.60
CA SER A 68 2.26 0.13 13.65
C SER A 68 1.29 1.29 13.41
N TRP A 69 1.58 2.48 13.94
CA TRP A 69 0.75 3.65 13.74
C TRP A 69 0.67 4.04 12.26
N CYS A 70 1.81 4.08 11.55
CA CYS A 70 1.87 4.37 10.11
C CYS A 70 1.08 3.33 9.32
N GLN A 71 1.24 2.04 9.61
CA GLN A 71 0.48 0.98 8.94
C GLN A 71 -1.03 1.17 9.11
N THR A 72 -1.49 1.42 10.33
CA THR A 72 -2.92 1.56 10.62
C THR A 72 -3.52 2.85 10.05
N ASN A 73 -2.81 3.97 10.08
CA ASN A 73 -3.39 5.27 9.71
C ASN A 73 -3.21 5.61 8.23
N CYS A 74 -2.13 5.14 7.61
CA CYS A 74 -1.87 5.42 6.21
C CYS A 74 -2.57 4.43 5.27
N LEU A 75 -2.66 3.15 5.65
CA LEU A 75 -3.30 2.13 4.81
C LEU A 75 -4.82 2.00 4.99
N ARG A 76 -5.42 2.85 5.83
CA ARG A 76 -6.87 2.90 5.99
C ARG A 76 -7.52 3.72 4.86
N TYR A 77 -8.81 3.54 4.66
CA TYR A 77 -9.61 4.39 3.78
C TYR A 77 -10.69 5.16 4.56
N PRO A 78 -10.76 6.51 4.45
CA PRO A 78 -9.79 7.41 3.83
C PRO A 78 -8.46 7.49 4.61
N PRO A 79 -7.31 7.64 3.93
CA PRO A 79 -6.01 7.66 4.59
C PRO A 79 -5.86 8.88 5.50
N ASN A 80 -5.18 8.69 6.62
CA ASN A 80 -4.80 9.74 7.56
C ASN A 80 -3.29 9.68 7.78
N CYS A 81 -2.55 10.01 6.72
CA CYS A 81 -1.11 9.88 6.67
C CYS A 81 -0.45 11.25 6.54
N PRO A 82 -0.01 11.88 7.64
CA PRO A 82 0.80 13.09 7.56
C PRO A 82 2.17 12.75 6.95
N GLU A 83 2.52 13.38 5.84
CA GLU A 83 3.80 13.12 5.12
C GLU A 83 5.05 13.39 5.96
N ALA A 84 4.94 14.28 6.96
CA ALA A 84 6.04 14.54 7.89
C ALA A 84 6.34 13.34 8.82
N LEU A 85 5.35 12.49 9.09
CA LEU A 85 5.44 11.40 10.07
C LEU A 85 5.73 10.06 9.42
N CYS A 86 5.09 9.78 8.30
CA CYS A 86 5.13 8.47 7.64
C CYS A 86 5.36 8.63 6.14
N HIS A 87 6.03 7.64 5.57
CA HIS A 87 6.28 7.50 4.15
C HIS A 87 5.91 6.08 3.70
N CYS A 88 5.21 5.96 2.56
CA CYS A 88 4.71 4.69 2.04
C CYS A 88 5.36 4.39 0.69
N PRO A 89 6.60 3.86 0.68
CA PRO A 89 7.34 3.68 -0.55
C PRO A 89 6.65 2.66 -1.46
N GLN A 90 6.64 2.95 -2.76
CA GLN A 90 6.13 2.04 -3.79
C GLN A 90 7.25 1.40 -4.59
N THR A 91 8.44 2.00 -4.57
CA THR A 91 9.58 1.57 -5.36
C THR A 91 10.82 1.58 -4.50
N CYS A 92 11.72 0.65 -4.77
CA CYS A 92 12.99 0.53 -4.09
C CYS A 92 14.07 0.18 -5.10
N ASP A 93 15.18 0.90 -5.03
CA ASP A 93 16.37 0.66 -5.83
C ASP A 93 17.48 0.07 -4.96
N ALA A 94 18.26 -0.83 -5.56
CA ALA A 94 19.49 -1.34 -4.99
C ALA A 94 20.59 -0.28 -5.03
N ILE A 95 21.26 -0.08 -3.90
CA ILE A 95 22.37 0.84 -3.73
C ILE A 95 23.59 0.13 -3.11
N GLY A 96 24.75 0.79 -3.16
CA GLY A 96 25.96 0.27 -2.53
C GLY A 96 26.42 -1.02 -3.20
N GLU A 97 26.63 -2.08 -2.41
CA GLU A 97 27.14 -3.36 -2.95
C GLU A 97 26.12 -4.15 -3.79
N LEU A 98 24.85 -3.74 -3.79
CA LEU A 98 23.81 -4.36 -4.62
C LEU A 98 23.55 -3.63 -5.94
N GLU A 99 24.10 -2.42 -6.09
CA GLU A 99 23.86 -1.58 -7.26
C GLU A 99 24.29 -2.27 -8.57
N GLY A 100 23.42 -2.22 -9.59
CA GLY A 100 23.69 -2.78 -10.91
C GLY A 100 23.69 -4.31 -11.01
N ARG A 101 23.33 -5.03 -9.94
CA ARG A 101 23.18 -6.49 -9.97
C ARG A 101 21.79 -6.87 -10.45
N ASP A 102 21.72 -7.83 -11.37
CA ASP A 102 20.43 -8.35 -11.86
C ASP A 102 19.56 -8.88 -10.71
N GLY A 103 18.32 -8.39 -10.66
CA GLY A 103 17.33 -8.75 -9.63
C GLY A 103 17.52 -8.07 -8.27
N ALA A 104 18.48 -7.17 -8.11
CA ALA A 104 18.72 -6.50 -6.83
C ALA A 104 17.61 -5.54 -6.41
N ASP A 105 17.01 -4.81 -7.35
CA ASP A 105 15.88 -3.92 -7.08
C ASP A 105 14.67 -4.73 -6.61
N VAL A 106 14.41 -5.88 -7.23
CA VAL A 106 13.35 -6.82 -6.82
C VAL A 106 13.61 -7.34 -5.42
N TYR A 107 14.85 -7.71 -5.10
CA TYR A 107 15.24 -8.07 -3.72
C TYR A 107 14.94 -6.93 -2.75
N CYS A 108 15.29 -5.69 -3.09
CA CYS A 108 15.00 -4.53 -2.25
C CYS A 108 13.50 -4.33 -2.06
N MET A 109 12.69 -4.46 -3.12
CA MET A 109 11.24 -4.41 -3.01
C MET A 109 10.72 -5.49 -2.05
N ASP A 110 11.13 -6.75 -2.23
CA ASP A 110 10.69 -7.85 -1.36
C ASP A 110 11.08 -7.65 0.11
N GLN A 111 12.24 -7.05 0.39
CA GLN A 111 12.69 -6.80 1.77
C GLN A 111 12.07 -5.55 2.40
N CYS A 112 11.74 -4.52 1.61
CA CYS A 112 11.40 -3.21 2.12
C CYS A 112 9.91 -2.86 2.04
N ILE A 113 9.19 -3.32 1.02
CA ILE A 113 7.76 -3.01 0.81
C ILE A 113 6.84 -4.19 1.11
N VAL A 114 7.31 -5.15 1.91
CA VAL A 114 6.52 -6.25 2.47
C VAL A 114 6.52 -6.15 3.99
N TYR A 115 5.34 -6.29 4.63
CA TYR A 115 5.23 -6.21 6.08
C TYR A 115 5.53 -7.57 6.76
N PRO A 116 6.32 -7.63 7.85
CA PRO A 116 7.09 -6.54 8.43
C PRO A 116 8.34 -6.20 7.60
N PRO A 117 8.68 -4.90 7.42
CA PRO A 117 9.80 -4.52 6.57
C PRO A 117 11.14 -4.88 7.23
N HIS A 118 12.00 -5.57 6.48
CA HIS A 118 13.35 -5.95 6.86
C HIS A 118 14.40 -5.26 5.97
N CYS A 119 14.16 -3.98 5.68
CA CYS A 119 14.89 -3.22 4.69
C CYS A 119 16.36 -2.93 5.08
N PRO A 120 17.36 -3.41 4.33
CA PRO A 120 18.77 -3.10 4.59
C PRO A 120 19.12 -1.70 4.09
N LYS A 121 19.17 -0.71 5.01
CA LYS A 121 19.32 0.72 4.69
C LYS A 121 20.59 1.10 3.91
N ASN A 122 21.64 0.30 4.00
CA ASN A 122 22.90 0.52 3.29
C ASN A 122 22.95 -0.13 1.90
N ARG A 123 21.93 -0.91 1.55
CA ARG A 123 21.86 -1.68 0.29
C ARG A 123 20.60 -1.39 -0.52
N CYS A 124 19.58 -0.78 0.09
CA CYS A 124 18.31 -0.45 -0.55
C CYS A 124 17.90 0.99 -0.22
N ARG A 125 17.38 1.71 -1.21
CA ARG A 125 16.76 3.03 -1.06
C ARG A 125 15.34 2.97 -1.62
N CYS A 126 14.36 3.35 -0.82
CA CYS A 126 12.95 3.32 -1.21
C CYS A 126 12.34 4.72 -1.20
N TYR A 127 11.38 4.94 -2.09
CA TYR A 127 10.66 6.21 -2.26
C TYR A 127 9.22 6.00 -2.76
#